data_AF-A0A0B6ZV58-F1
#
_entry.id   AF-A0A0B6ZV58-F1
#
_cell.length_a   1.000
_cell.length_b   1.000
_cell.length_c   1.000
_cell.angle_alpha   90.00
_cell.angle_beta   90.00
_cell.angle_gamma   90.00
#
_symmetry.space_group_name_H-M   'P 1'
#
loop_
_entity.id
_entity.type
_entity.pdbx_description
1 polymer ?
#
loop_
_entity_poly.entity_id
_entity_poly.type
_entity_poly.pdbx_seq_one_letter_code
_entity_poly.pdbx_strand_id
1 'polypeptide(L)' 'DYFPEFDGPKKEAITAREFILKMFVELNPDPDKIIYSHFTCATDTENIRFVFAAVKDTILQLNLKEYNLV' A
#
# COMPACT_ATOMS: atom_id res chain seq x y z
N ASP A 1 5.93 15.41 -19.35
CA ASP A 1 5.60 14.03 -19.01
C ASP A 1 6.76 13.42 -18.24
N TYR A 2 6.49 12.76 -17.11
CA TYR A 2 7.51 12.24 -16.18
C TYR A 2 7.61 10.72 -16.19
N PHE A 3 6.47 10.04 -16.40
CA PHE A 3 6.38 8.60 -16.55
C PHE A 3 5.72 8.31 -17.90
N PRO A 4 6.51 8.01 -18.94
CA PRO A 4 5.99 7.70 -20.28
C PRO A 4 5.01 6.52 -20.32
N GLU A 5 5.11 5.63 -19.34
CA GLU A 5 4.29 4.41 -19.20
C GLU A 5 2.90 4.69 -18.62
N PHE A 6 2.64 5.91 -18.11
CA PHE A 6 1.32 6.29 -17.63
C PHE A 6 0.40 6.65 -18.80
N ASP A 7 -0.54 5.75 -19.10
CA ASP A 7 -1.55 5.90 -20.17
C ASP A 7 -2.92 6.39 -19.64
N GLY A 8 -3.03 6.63 -18.34
CA GLY A 8 -4.25 7.10 -17.68
C GLY A 8 -4.62 8.56 -17.97
N PRO A 9 -5.85 8.97 -17.64
CA PRO A 9 -6.31 10.33 -17.86
C PRO A 9 -5.55 11.36 -17.00
N LYS A 10 -5.24 12.52 -17.59
CA LYS A 10 -4.64 13.64 -16.87
C LYS A 10 -5.64 14.23 -15.87
N LYS A 11 -5.12 14.72 -14.73
CA LYS A 11 -5.90 15.34 -13.63
C LYS A 11 -6.90 14.39 -12.95
N GLU A 12 -6.66 13.09 -13.00
CA GLU A 12 -7.45 12.09 -12.31
C GLU A 12 -6.58 11.42 -11.23
N ALA A 13 -6.95 11.60 -9.97
CA ALA A 13 -6.10 11.23 -8.84
C ALA A 13 -6.09 9.72 -8.57
N ILE A 14 -7.18 9.01 -8.86
CA ILE A 14 -7.32 7.59 -8.58
C ILE A 14 -6.40 6.79 -9.52
N THR A 15 -6.51 6.99 -10.82
CA THR A 15 -5.69 6.29 -11.81
C THR A 15 -4.21 6.60 -11.60
N ALA A 16 -3.88 7.85 -11.27
CA ALA A 16 -2.50 8.24 -10.97
C ALA A 16 -1.94 7.52 -9.73
N ARG A 17 -2.67 7.47 -8.61
CA ARG A 17 -2.17 6.81 -7.39
C ARG A 17 -2.07 5.29 -7.56
N GLU A 18 -2.99 4.66 -8.30
CA GLU A 18 -2.94 3.22 -8.58
C GLU A 18 -1.74 2.88 -9.47
N PHE A 19 -1.42 3.73 -10.45
CA PHE A 19 -0.21 3.58 -11.27
C PHE A 19 1.06 3.65 -10.42
N ILE A 20 1.17 4.65 -9.54
CA ILE A 20 2.32 4.76 -8.63
C ILE A 20 2.41 3.53 -7.72
N LEU A 21 1.28 3.08 -7.14
CA LEU A 21 1.27 1.87 -6.32
C LEU A 21 1.79 0.65 -7.10
N LYS A 22 1.28 0.45 -8.31
CA LYS A 22 1.72 -0.64 -9.20
C LYS A 22 3.22 -0.61 -9.42
N MET A 23 3.79 0.56 -9.72
CA MET A 23 5.24 0.71 -9.90
C MET A 23 6.04 0.23 -8.68
N PHE A 24 5.58 0.52 -7.45
CA PHE A 24 6.28 0.05 -6.24
C PHE A 24 6.11 -1.45 -6.00
N VAL A 25 4.92 -2.00 -6.25
CA VAL A 25 4.64 -3.44 -6.05
C VAL A 25 5.42 -4.29 -7.04
N GLU A 26 5.59 -3.84 -8.28
CA GLU A 26 6.35 -4.55 -9.32
C GLU A 26 7.86 -4.64 -9.03
N LEU A 27 8.39 -3.82 -8.11
CA LEU A 27 9.78 -3.92 -7.66
C LEU A 27 10.02 -5.06 -6.67
N ASN A 28 8.96 -5.71 -6.16
CA ASN A 28 9.11 -6.80 -5.21
C ASN A 28 9.67 -8.06 -5.90
N PRO A 29 10.89 -8.51 -5.55
CA PRO A 29 11.50 -9.67 -6.20
C PRO A 29 10.97 -11.01 -5.66
N ASP A 30 10.29 -10.99 -4.50
CA ASP A 30 9.79 -12.16 -3.81
C ASP A 30 8.27 -12.26 -3.94
N PRO A 31 7.73 -13.17 -4.78
CA PRO A 31 6.29 -13.30 -4.98
C PRO A 31 5.54 -13.80 -3.74
N ASP A 32 6.22 -14.46 -2.79
CA ASP A 32 5.62 -14.96 -1.56
C ASP A 32 5.52 -13.86 -0.48
N LYS A 33 6.35 -12.81 -0.60
CA LYS A 33 6.30 -11.65 0.27
C LYS A 33 5.17 -10.72 -0.13
N ILE A 34 4.13 -10.66 0.71
CA ILE A 34 3.01 -9.74 0.52
C ILE A 34 3.43 -8.30 0.86
N ILE A 35 3.17 -7.36 -0.06
CA ILE A 35 3.36 -5.92 0.16
C ILE A 35 2.04 -5.30 0.63
N TYR A 36 2.01 -4.81 1.86
CA TYR A 36 0.84 -4.17 2.46
C TYR A 36 0.89 -2.65 2.23
N SER A 37 0.09 -2.15 1.29
CA SER A 37 0.07 -0.74 0.90
C SER A 37 -1.18 -0.01 1.37
N HIS A 38 -1.03 1.27 1.74
CA HIS A 38 -2.13 2.18 2.05
C HIS A 38 -1.89 3.55 1.42
N PHE A 39 -2.94 4.18 0.92
CA PHE A 39 -2.88 5.59 0.51
C PHE A 39 -3.15 6.48 1.73
N THR A 40 -2.21 7.37 2.03
CA THR A 40 -2.24 8.17 3.26
C THR A 40 -2.13 9.66 3.00
N CYS A 41 -2.74 10.46 3.87
CA CYS A 41 -2.43 11.87 4.05
C CYS A 41 -1.84 12.04 5.45
N ALA A 42 -0.53 12.25 5.56
CA ALA A 42 0.19 12.24 6.83
C ALA A 42 -0.24 13.34 7.82
N THR A 43 -0.78 14.45 7.30
CA THR A 43 -1.28 15.57 8.11
C THR A 43 -2.75 15.41 8.50
N ASP A 44 -3.44 14.39 8.00
CA ASP A 44 -4.81 14.06 8.38
C ASP A 44 -4.80 13.01 9.50
N THR A 45 -5.11 13.46 10.72
CA THR A 45 -5.14 12.63 11.92
C THR A 45 -6.11 11.45 11.81
N GLU A 46 -7.27 11.64 11.18
CA GLU A 46 -8.27 10.59 11.04
C GLU A 46 -7.82 9.53 10.03
N ASN A 47 -7.22 9.98 8.92
CA ASN A 47 -6.61 9.08 7.94
C ASN A 47 -5.53 8.21 8.59
N ILE A 48 -4.58 8.82 9.32
CA ILE A 48 -3.49 8.08 9.96
C ILE A 48 -4.00 7.18 11.09
N ARG A 49 -5.03 7.58 11.84
CA ARG A 49 -5.64 6.71 12.86
C ARG A 49 -6.17 5.41 12.26
N PHE A 50 -6.90 5.50 11.15
CA PHE A 50 -7.46 4.31 10.48
C PHE A 50 -6.37 3.42 9.89
N VAL A 51 -5.42 4.03 9.18
CA VAL A 51 -4.30 3.30 8.57
C VAL A 51 -3.44 2.63 9.62
N PHE A 52 -3.14 3.31 10.72
CA PHE A 52 -2.33 2.75 11.80
C PHE A 52 -3.03 1.57 12.50
N ALA A 53 -4.34 1.62 12.66
CA ALA A 53 -5.11 0.48 13.18
C ALA A 53 -4.99 -0.75 12.25
N ALA A 54 -5.16 -0.56 10.94
CA ALA A 54 -5.01 -1.64 9.95
C ALA A 54 -3.58 -2.22 9.93
N VAL A 55 -2.56 -1.37 10.04
CA VAL A 55 -1.15 -1.80 10.11
C VAL A 55 -0.88 -2.60 11.38
N LYS A 56 -1.36 -2.14 12.54
CA LYS A 56 -1.23 -2.86 13.82
C LYS A 56 -1.85 -4.26 13.73
N ASP A 57 -3.06 -4.36 13.17
CA ASP A 57 -3.76 -5.63 13.04
C ASP A 57 -3.01 -6.57 12.09
N THR A 58 -2.48 -6.05 10.97
CA THR A 58 -1.65 -6.81 10.03
C THR A 58 -0.40 -7.38 10.71
N ILE A 59 0.34 -6.57 11.46
CA ILE A 59 1.55 -7.01 12.19
C ILE A 59 1.18 -8.09 13.20
N LEU A 60 0.11 -7.90 13.96
CA LEU A 60 -0.32 -8.88 14.95
C LEU A 60 -0.69 -10.21 14.30
N GLN A 61 -1.48 -10.19 13.22
CA GLN A 61 -1.88 -11.41 12.49
C GLN A 61 -0.68 -12.14 11.89
N LEU A 62 0.30 -11.41 11.33
CA LEU A 62 1.53 -12.00 10.81
C LEU A 62 2.32 -12.71 11.91
N ASN A 63 2.50 -12.07 13.07
CA ASN A 63 3.21 -12.67 14.20
C ASN A 63 2.47 -13.90 14.75
N LEU A 64 1.14 -13.81 14.92
CA LEU A 64 0.38 -14.95 15.44
C LEU A 64 0.46 -16.16 14.50
N LYS A 65 0.39 -15.93 13.18
CA LYS A 65 0.54 -16.98 12.16
C LYS A 65 1.94 -17.61 12.18
N GLU A 66 2.99 -16.80 12.37
CA GLU A 66 4.37 -17.29 12.45
C GLU A 66 4.58 -18.24 13.64
N TYR A 67 3.92 -17.98 14.77
CA TYR A 67 3.98 -18.82 15.98
C TYR A 67 2.89 -19.89 16.07
N ASN A 68 2.10 -20.12 15.00
CA ASN A 68 0.97 -21.06 14.96
C ASN A 68 -0.06 -20.83 16.08
N LEU A 69 -0.26 -19.58 16.47
CA LEU A 69 -1.26 -19.18 17.46
C LEU A 69 -2.64 -18.93 16.81
N VAL A 70 -2.69 -18.87 15.48
CA VAL A 70 -3.85 -18.97 14.58
C VAL A 70 -3.44 -19.59 13.25
#